data_AF-A0A535BD48-F1
#
_entry.id   AF-A0A535BD48-F1
#
_cell.length_a   1.000
_cell.length_b   1.000
_cell.length_c   1.000
_cell.angle_alpha   90.00
_cell.angle_beta   90.00
_cell.angle_gamma   90.00
#
_symmetry.space_group_name_H-M   'P 1'
#
loop_
_entity.id
_entity.type
_entity.pdbx_description
1 polymer ?
#
loop_
_entity_poly.entity_id
_entity_poly.type
_entity_poly.pdbx_seq_one_letter_code
_entity_poly.pdbx_strand_id
1 'polypeptide(L)' 'MAKKLYVGGLSYDTTDEGLRAFFEQVGPVGTASVAVDRFSGRPRGFGFV' A
#
# COMPACT_ATOMS: atom_id res chain seq x y z
N MET A 1 0.12 2.27 -20.34
CA MET A 1 -0.45 3.09 -19.25
C MET A 1 -0.49 2.23 -18.00
N ALA A 2 0.46 2.42 -17.07
CA ALA A 2 0.40 1.74 -15.78
C ALA A 2 -0.66 2.43 -14.92
N LYS A 3 -1.70 1.71 -14.51
CA LYS A 3 -2.70 2.22 -13.57
C LYS A 3 -2.11 2.07 -12.17
N LYS A 4 -1.79 3.20 -11.53
CA LYS A 4 -1.32 3.25 -10.14
C LYS A 4 -2.43 3.88 -9.30
N LEU A 5 -3.00 3.10 -8.40
CA LEU A 5 -4.05 3.52 -7.48
C LEU A 5 -3.39 4.12 -6.25
N TYR A 6 -3.87 5.29 -5.84
CA TYR A 6 -3.52 5.87 -4.54
C TYR A 6 -4.50 5.35 -3.49
N VAL A 7 -3.98 4.86 -2.37
CA VAL A 7 -4.78 4.37 -1.26
C VAL A 7 -4.38 5.16 -0.02
N GLY A 8 -5.28 6.03 0.45
CA GLY A 8 -5.10 6.82 1.68
C GLY A 8 -5.93 6.25 2.83
N GLY A 9 -5.62 6.68 4.05
CA GLY A 9 -6.31 6.21 5.25
C GLY A 9 -5.91 4.80 5.69
N LEU A 10 -4.71 4.35 5.29
CA LEU A 10 -4.17 3.08 5.74
C LEU A 10 -3.80 3.14 7.21
N SER A 11 -4.00 2.02 7.91
CA SER A 11 -3.56 1.88 9.30
C SER A 11 -2.03 1.99 9.39
N TYR A 12 -1.54 2.41 10.55
CA TYR A 12 -0.10 2.39 10.81
C TYR A 12 0.48 0.97 10.92
N ASP A 13 -0.37 -0.05 10.99
CA ASP A 13 0.06 -1.44 10.99
C ASP A 13 -0.03 -2.08 9.58
N THR A 14 -0.45 -1.31 8.56
CA THR A 14 -0.55 -1.83 7.20
C THR A 14 0.83 -1.98 6.58
N THR A 15 1.14 -3.20 6.13
CA THR A 15 2.33 -3.53 5.35
C THR A 15 2.02 -3.59 3.85
N ASP A 16 3.05 -3.48 3.02
CA ASP A 16 2.98 -3.70 1.57
C ASP A 16 2.39 -5.08 1.21
N GLU A 17 2.80 -6.13 1.91
CA GLU A 17 2.24 -7.48 1.79
C GLU A 17 0.74 -7.53 2.10
N GLY A 18 0.31 -6.91 3.21
CA GLY A 18 -1.10 -6.88 3.61
C GLY A 18 -1.97 -6.09 2.64
N LEU A 19 -1.46 -4.94 2.16
CA LEU A 19 -2.12 -4.13 1.13
C LEU A 19 -2.27 -4.92 -0.16
N ARG A 20 -1.21 -5.60 -0.61
CA ARG A 20 -1.24 -6.46 -1.80
C ARG A 20 -2.27 -7.57 -1.66
N ALA A 21 -2.20 -8.35 -0.58
CA ALA A 21 -3.06 -9.50 -0.37
C ALA A 21 -4.55 -9.10 -0.33
N PHE A 22 -4.87 -7.93 0.24
CA PHE A 22 -6.22 -7.39 0.24
C PHE A 22 -6.73 -7.07 -1.16
N PHE A 23 -5.94 -6.36 -1.97
CA PHE A 23 -6.34 -6.03 -3.35
C PHE A 23 -6.30 -7.22 -4.31
N GLU A 24 -5.47 -8.24 -4.03
CA GLU A 24 -5.44 -9.49 -4.80
C GLU A 24 -6.77 -10.26 -4.74
N GLN A 25 -7.57 -10.07 -3.69
CA GLN A 25 -8.94 -10.63 -3.60
C GLN A 25 -9.90 -10.00 -4.62
N VAL A 26 -9.65 -8.75 -5.02
CA VAL A 26 -10.48 -8.01 -5.99
C VAL A 26 -10.00 -8.29 -7.42
N GLY A 27 -8.70 -8.44 -7.63
CA GLY A 27 -8.12 -8.73 -8.93
C GLY A 27 -6.59 -8.76 -8.93
N PRO A 28 -5.96 -9.02 -10.08
CA PRO A 28 -4.51 -9.13 -10.17
C PRO A 28 -3.82 -7.80 -9.83
N VAL A 29 -3.01 -7.83 -8.76
CA VAL A 29 -2.19 -6.69 -8.31
C VAL A 29 -0.79 -6.80 -8.89
N GLY A 30 -0.32 -5.72 -9.52
CA GLY A 30 1.04 -5.65 -10.03
C GLY A 30 2.06 -5.34 -8.93
N THR A 31 1.89 -4.21 -8.24
CA THR A 31 2.83 -3.77 -7.20
C THR A 31 2.11 -2.95 -6.14
N ALA A 32 2.05 -3.45 -4.92
CA ALA A 32 1.59 -2.68 -3.77
C ALA A 32 2.79 -2.17 -2.95
N SER A 33 2.73 -0.93 -2.49
CA SER A 33 3.75 -0.36 -1.62
C SER A 33 3.13 0.65 -0.66
N VAL A 34 3.31 0.42 0.64
CA VAL A 34 2.91 1.39 1.67
C VAL A 34 4.01 2.44 1.79
N ALA A 35 3.62 3.71 1.80
CA ALA A 35 4.56 4.80 2.00
C ALA A 35 4.92 4.89 3.50
N VAL A 36 6.14 4.49 3.81
CA VAL A 36 6.71 4.60 5.16
C VAL A 36 7.69 5.76 5.24
N ASP A 37 7.70 6.45 6.36
CA ASP A 37 8.70 7.46 6.67
C ASP A 37 10.05 6.78 6.95
N ARG A 38 11.07 7.12 6.15
CA ARG A 38 12.40 6.48 6.22
C ARG A 38 13.17 6.78 7.51
N PHE A 39 12.81 7.83 8.24
CA PHE A 39 13.54 8.23 9.45
C PHE A 39 12.94 7.59 10.71
N SER A 40 11.62 7.57 10.81
CA SER A 40 10.90 7.00 11.96
C SER A 40 10.47 5.54 11.75
N GLY A 41 10.54 5.03 10.52
CA GLY A 41 9.99 3.73 10.15
C GLY A 41 8.45 3.69 10.22
N ARG A 42 7.80 4.82 10.47
CA ARG A 42 6.35 4.88 10.65
C ARG A 42 5.64 5.04 9.31
N PRO A 43 4.63 4.23 9.01
CA PRO A 43 3.77 4.46 7.86
C PRO A 43 3.13 5.84 7.89
N ARG A 44 3.05 6.46 6.71
CA ARG A 44 2.47 7.79 6.52
C ARG A 44 0.95 7.75 6.36
N GLY A 45 0.34 6.56 6.49
CA GLY A 45 -1.10 6.34 6.34
C GLY A 45 -1.57 6.33 4.89
N PHE A 46 -0.67 6.14 3.92
CA PHE A 46 -1.02 5.99 2.51
C PHE A 46 -0.08 5.03 1.79
N GLY A 47 -0.52 4.53 0.65
CA GLY A 47 0.21 3.59 -0.20
C GLY A 47 -0.26 3.66 -1.66
N PHE A 48 0.37 2.84 -2.48
CA PHE A 48 0.05 2.71 -3.90
C PHE A 48 -0.08 1.25 -4.29
N VAL A 49 -0.99 0.97 -5.24
CA VAL A 49 -1.28 -0.37 -5.79
C VAL A 49 -1.36 -0.33 -7.31
#